data_AF-A0A7W1STF0-F1
#
_entry.id   AF-A0A7W1STF0-F1
#
_cell.length_a   1.000
_cell.length_b   1.000
_cell.length_c   1.000
_cell.angle_alpha   90.00
_cell.angle_beta   90.00
_cell.angle_gamma   90.00
#
_symmetry.space_group_name_H-M   'P 1'
#
loop_
_entity.id
_entity.type
_entity.pdbx_description
1 polymer ?
#
loop_
_entity_poly.entity_id
_entity_poly.type
_entity_poly.pdbx_seq_one_letter_code
_entity_poly.pdbx_strand_id
1 'polypeptide(L)' 'MPRSTPVDRLLMICFAERGEQDLMARQFRHCVERLREDLDVPPSAETVDLYRSLTAAR' A
#
# COMPACT_ATOMS: atom_id res chain seq x y z
N MET A 1 -0.85 -6.31 -17.08
CA MET A 1 -1.83 -6.36 -15.97
C MET A 1 -1.06 -6.17 -14.67
N PRO A 2 -1.28 -5.09 -13.89
CA PRO A 2 -0.49 -4.87 -12.70
C PRO A 2 -0.95 -5.83 -11.59
N ARG A 3 -0.05 -6.67 -11.09
CA ARG A 3 -0.31 -7.58 -9.96
C ARG A 3 -0.07 -6.85 -8.65
N SER A 4 -0.96 -5.93 -8.28
CA SER A 4 -1.19 -5.67 -6.85
C SER A 4 -2.22 -6.68 -6.39
N THR A 5 -1.82 -7.60 -5.53
CA THR A 5 -2.72 -8.62 -5.00
C THR A 5 -3.86 -7.94 -4.23
N PRO A 6 -5.13 -8.39 -4.37
CA PRO A 6 -6.29 -7.74 -3.75
C PRO A 6 -6.21 -7.66 -2.21
N VAL A 7 -5.34 -8.45 -1.59
CA VAL A 7 -5.07 -8.48 -0.14
C VAL A 7 -4.37 -7.19 0.34
N ASP A 8 -3.42 -6.65 -0.43
CA ASP A 8 -2.69 -5.43 -0.06
C ASP A 8 -3.63 -4.22 0.05
N ARG A 9 -4.61 -4.16 -0.86
CA ARG A 9 -5.64 -3.11 -0.88
C ARG A 9 -6.55 -3.20 0.35
N LEU A 10 -7.01 -4.41 0.68
CA LEU A 10 -7.89 -4.63 1.83
C LEU A 10 -7.18 -4.30 3.15
N LEU A 11 -5.90 -4.63 3.27
CA LEU A 11 -5.10 -4.28 4.45
C LEU A 11 -4.97 -2.76 4.61
N MET A 12 -4.68 -2.03 3.53
CA MET A 12 -4.57 -0.56 3.57
C MET A 12 -5.89 0.11 3.98
N ILE A 13 -7.02 -0.39 3.49
CA ILE A 13 -8.35 0.12 3.87
C ILE A 13 -8.64 -0.20 5.35
N CYS A 14 -8.39 -1.44 5.80
CA CYS A 14 -8.59 -1.82 7.19
C CYS A 14 -7.73 -0.99 8.15
N PHE A 15 -6.46 -0.70 7.82
CA PHE A 15 -5.62 0.13 8.68
C PHE A 15 -6.06 1.59 8.69
N ALA A 16 -6.56 2.11 7.57
CA ALA A 16 -7.11 3.47 7.53
C ALA A 16 -8.37 3.61 8.39
N GLU A 17 -9.30 2.65 8.31
CA GLU A 17 -10.51 2.60 9.14
C GLU A 17 -10.19 2.44 10.64
N ARG A 18 -9.09 1.76 10.98
CA ARG A 18 -8.64 1.57 12.36
C ARG A 18 -7.83 2.76 12.91
N GLY A 19 -7.54 3.78 12.10
CA GLY A 19 -6.68 4.91 12.48
C GLY A 19 -5.20 4.55 12.63
N GLU A 20 -4.79 3.34 12.23
CA GLU A 20 -3.44 2.80 12.38
C GLU A 20 -2.55 3.19 11.18
N GLN A 21 -2.44 4.50 10.91
CA GLN A 21 -1.70 5.07 9.78
C GLN A 21 -0.21 4.69 9.81
N ASP A 22 0.40 4.57 10.99
CA ASP A 22 1.80 4.13 11.14
C ASP A 22 2.01 2.68 10.68
N LEU A 23 1.08 1.78 11.00
CA LEU A 23 1.12 0.39 10.55
C LEU A 23 0.86 0.29 9.05
N MET A 24 -0.07 1.10 8.53
CA MET A 24 -0.33 1.21 7.10
C MET A 24 0.91 1.64 6.31
N ALA A 25 1.60 2.70 6.76
CA ALA A 25 2.82 3.20 6.13
C ALA A 25 3.98 2.18 6.19
N ARG A 26 4.06 1.41 7.29
CA ARG A 26 5.05 0.35 7.43
C ARG A 26 4.75 -0.85 6.53
N GLN A 27 3.49 -1.29 6.47
CA GLN A 27 3.06 -2.37 5.59
C GLN A 27 3.24 -2.01 4.12
N PHE A 28 2.88 -0.78 3.74
CA PHE A 28 3.09 -0.28 2.38
C PHE A 28 4.57 -0.26 2.02
N ARG A 29 5.44 0.31 2.86
CA ARG A 29 6.90 0.29 2.62
C ARG A 29 7.45 -1.12 2.47
N HIS A 30 7.07 -2.04 3.36
CA HIS A 30 7.53 -3.42 3.29
C HIS A 30 7.07 -4.11 1.99
N CYS A 31 5.84 -3.88 1.54
CA CYS A 31 5.38 -4.39 0.25
C CYS A 31 6.14 -3.77 -0.93
N VAL A 32 6.41 -2.47 -0.89
CA VAL A 32 7.18 -1.76 -1.93
C VAL A 32 8.63 -2.26 -1.99
N GLU A 33 9.28 -2.43 -0.83
CA GLU A 33 10.63 -2.96 -0.73
C GLU A 33 10.68 -4.37 -1.31
N ARG A 34 9.77 -5.27 -0.91
CA ARG A 34 9.68 -6.62 -1.47
C ARG A 34 9.42 -6.63 -2.97
N LEU A 35 8.55 -5.76 -3.47
CA LEU A 35 8.26 -5.65 -4.91
C LEU A 35 9.46 -5.13 -5.71
N ARG A 36 10.24 -4.22 -5.14
CA ARG A 36 11.45 -3.68 -5.77
C ARG A 36 12.62 -4.65 -5.68
N GLU A 37 12.82 -5.31 -4.53
CA GLU A 37 13.95 -6.22 -4.31
C GLU A 37 13.74 -7.59 -4.96
N ASP A 38 12.55 -8.19 -4.83
CA ASP A 38 12.31 -9.57 -5.31
C ASP A 38 11.85 -9.61 -6.77
N LEU A 39 11.21 -8.54 -7.26
CA LEU A 39 10.56 -8.54 -8.58
C LEU A 39 11.09 -7.45 -9.52
N ASP A 40 11.89 -6.48 -9.03
CA ASP A 40 12.32 -5.27 -9.76
C ASP A 40 11.16 -4.52 -10.44
N VAL A 41 9.95 -4.64 -9.88
CA VAL A 41 8.74 -3.99 -10.39
C VAL A 41 8.34 -2.88 -9.42
N PRO A 42 8.10 -1.65 -9.90
CA PRO A 42 7.57 -0.61 -9.05
C PRO A 42 6.16 -0.97 -8.54
N PRO A 43 5.78 -0.56 -7.33
CA PRO A 43 4.40 -0.71 -6.85
C PRO A 43 3.44 -0.08 -7.85
N SER A 44 2.27 -0.70 -8.03
CA SER A 44 1.30 -0.16 -9.00
C SER A 44 0.88 1.25 -8.62
N ALA A 45 0.74 2.12 -9.63
CA ALA A 45 0.31 3.51 -9.43
C ALA A 45 -1.01 3.59 -8.63
N GLU A 46 -1.92 2.65 -8.85
CA GLU A 46 -3.18 2.55 -8.11
C GLU A 46 -3.00 2.36 -6.60
N THR A 47 -1.99 1.60 -6.17
CA THR A 47 -1.70 1.38 -4.74
C THR A 47 -1.04 2.62 -4.12
N VAL A 48 -0.20 3.31 -4.88
CA VAL A 48 0.40 4.59 -4.47
C VAL A 48 -0.67 5.68 -4.33
N ASP A 49 -1.60 5.75 -5.29
CA ASP A 49 -2.69 6.73 -5.28
C ASP A 49 -3.69 6.46 -4.16
N LEU A 50 -3.97 5.18 -3.86
CA LEU A 50 -4.78 4.80 -2.70
C LEU A 50 -4.08 5.19 -1.40
N TYR A 51 -2.78 4.94 -1.27
CA TYR A 51 -2.01 5.36 -0.08
C TYR A 51 -2.14 6.87 0.12
N ARG A 52 -1.82 7.65 -0.92
CA ARG A 52 -1.91 9.11 -0.89
C ARG A 52 -3.30 9.61 -0.55
N SER A 53 -4.35 9.01 -1.11
CA SER A 53 -5.74 9.40 -0.84
C SER A 53 -6.11 9.15 0.63
N LEU A 54 -5.68 8.02 1.21
CA LEU A 54 -5.94 7.69 2.61
C LEU A 54 -5.12 8.55 3.58
N THR A 55 -3.90 8.96 3.21
CA THR A 55 -3.09 9.87 4.04
C THR A 55 -3.54 11.34 3.93
N ALA A 56 -4.11 11.74 2.79
CA ALA A 56 -4.55 13.12 2.53
C ALA A 56 -5.96 13.42 3.05
N ALA A 57 -6.79 12.42 3.37
CA ALA A 57 -8.16 12.58 3.85
C ALA A 57 -8.26 13.06 5.32
N ARG A 58 -7.36 13.95 5.75
CA ARG A 58 -7.29 14.46 7.13
C ARG A 58 -7.81 15.89 7.24
#